data_AF-A0A533W9D4-F1
#
_entry.id   AF-A0A533W9D4-F1
#
_cell.length_a   1.000
_cell.length_b   1.000
_cell.length_c   1.000
_cell.angle_alpha   90.00
_cell.angle_beta   90.00
_cell.angle_gamma   90.00
#
_symmetry.space_group_name_H-M   'P 1'
#
loop_
_entity.id
_entity.type
_entity.pdbx_description
1 polymer ?
#
loop_
_entity_poly.entity_id
_entity_poly.type
_entity_poly.pdbx_seq_one_letter_code
_entity_poly.pdbx_strand_id
1 'polypeptide(L)'
;MRDKEILEAIFVLSLLHGRTDATRLKKEVGLTREEMHGRLRGLRDRGYVEVRGSRLFLNSKGRRTFKVVFIGGTFEVIHPGHIYTIQQAKKLGDVLVAVVARDATVRRRKGRDPIVSEEERRKVLSAIRYVDVAMLGSDSNIYDTLEKVSPDIVALGYDQYHREEEIAREAERRGIRLSVVRLSSPSPALKTSKILAQL
;
A
#
# COMPACT_ATOMS: atom_id res chain seq x y z
N MET A 1 -16.30 13.94 -8.78
CA MET A 1 -14.99 13.26 -8.69
C MET A 1 -13.93 14.04 -9.46
N ARG A 2 -12.75 14.22 -8.89
CA ARG A 2 -11.60 14.90 -9.49
C ARG A 2 -10.79 13.92 -10.33
N ASP A 3 -10.13 14.43 -11.37
CA ASP A 3 -9.25 13.64 -12.24
C ASP A 3 -8.19 12.84 -11.46
N LYS A 4 -7.65 13.43 -10.38
CA LYS A 4 -6.69 12.78 -9.48
C LYS A 4 -7.25 11.48 -8.88
N GLU A 5 -8.51 11.49 -8.44
CA GLU A 5 -9.16 10.33 -7.80
C GLU A 5 -9.36 9.18 -8.81
N ILE A 6 -9.54 9.49 -10.10
CA ILE A 6 -9.58 8.47 -11.16
C ILE A 6 -8.19 7.84 -11.35
N LEU A 7 -7.12 8.65 -11.32
CA LEU A 7 -5.74 8.15 -11.44
C LEU A 7 -5.37 7.27 -10.24
N GLU A 8 -5.72 7.69 -9.02
CA GLU A 8 -5.57 6.90 -7.79
C GLU A 8 -6.31 5.55 -7.91
N ALA A 9 -7.57 5.56 -8.37
CA ALA A 9 -8.35 4.34 -8.56
C ALA A 9 -7.73 3.40 -9.61
N ILE A 10 -7.17 3.93 -10.71
CA ILE A 10 -6.44 3.10 -11.69
C ILE A 10 -5.25 2.41 -11.03
N PHE A 11 -4.47 3.14 -10.21
CA PHE A 11 -3.35 2.59 -9.46
C PHE A 11 -3.78 1.49 -8.48
N VAL A 12 -4.77 1.78 -7.63
CA VAL A 12 -5.31 0.84 -6.63
C VAL A 12 -5.77 -0.46 -7.29
N LEU A 13 -6.59 -0.37 -8.34
CA LEU A 13 -7.10 -1.52 -9.08
C LEU A 13 -5.98 -2.32 -9.75
N SER A 14 -4.92 -1.66 -10.21
CA SER A 14 -3.78 -2.33 -10.82
C SER A 14 -3.01 -3.19 -9.82
N LEU A 15 -2.86 -2.73 -8.58
CA LEU A 15 -2.23 -3.50 -7.51
C LEU A 15 -3.10 -4.68 -7.05
N LEU A 16 -4.41 -4.46 -6.90
CA LEU A 16 -5.34 -5.47 -6.41
C LEU A 16 -5.61 -6.60 -7.41
N HIS A 17 -5.55 -6.31 -8.70
CA HIS A 17 -6.00 -7.25 -9.74
C HIS A 17 -4.97 -7.53 -10.84
N GLY A 18 -3.79 -6.93 -10.77
CA GLY A 18 -2.76 -7.00 -11.81
C GLY A 18 -3.13 -6.31 -13.12
N ARG A 19 -4.34 -5.74 -13.21
CA ARG A 19 -4.86 -5.01 -14.36
C ARG A 19 -6.03 -4.12 -13.95
N THR A 20 -6.15 -2.98 -14.60
CA THR A 20 -7.32 -2.12 -14.53
C THR A 20 -8.00 -2.11 -15.88
N ASP A 21 -9.32 -2.30 -15.90
CA ASP A 21 -10.17 -2.10 -17.07
C ASP A 21 -11.24 -1.05 -16.78
N ALA A 22 -11.84 -0.50 -17.84
CA ALA A 22 -12.82 0.56 -17.72
C ALA A 22 -14.08 0.13 -16.94
N THR A 23 -14.44 -1.16 -16.98
CA THR A 23 -15.62 -1.69 -16.29
C THR A 23 -15.43 -1.67 -14.78
N ARG A 24 -14.27 -2.16 -14.31
CA ARG A 24 -13.90 -2.12 -12.88
C ARG A 24 -13.72 -0.70 -12.41
N LEU A 25 -13.01 0.11 -13.19
CA LEU A 25 -12.79 1.51 -12.84
C LEU A 25 -14.13 2.23 -12.66
N LYS A 26 -15.08 2.06 -13.58
CA LYS A 26 -16.42 2.66 -13.50
C LYS A 26 -17.14 2.27 -12.20
N LYS A 27 -17.09 0.99 -11.83
CA LYS A 27 -17.71 0.49 -10.60
C LYS A 27 -17.06 1.12 -9.36
N GLU A 28 -15.75 1.26 -9.36
CA GLU A 28 -14.99 1.85 -8.26
C GLU A 28 -15.30 3.33 -8.08
N VAL A 29 -15.36 4.08 -9.19
CA VAL A 29 -15.51 5.53 -9.15
C VAL A 29 -16.95 6.04 -9.09
N GLY A 30 -17.93 5.17 -9.36
CA GLY A 30 -19.34 5.53 -9.37
C GLY A 30 -19.78 6.50 -10.47
N LEU A 31 -19.03 6.59 -11.58
CA LEU A 31 -19.35 7.48 -12.71
C LEU A 31 -20.23 6.78 -13.76
N THR A 32 -21.02 7.55 -14.50
CA THR A 32 -21.71 7.05 -15.69
C THR A 32 -20.71 6.70 -16.81
N ARG A 33 -21.18 5.96 -17.82
CA ARG A 33 -20.34 5.58 -18.98
C ARG A 33 -19.84 6.79 -19.75
N GLU A 34 -20.70 7.79 -19.95
CA GLU A 34 -20.38 9.00 -20.72
C GLU A 34 -19.36 9.88 -19.98
N GLU A 35 -19.58 10.12 -18.68
CA GLU A 35 -18.62 10.86 -17.85
C GLU A 35 -17.26 10.18 -17.82
N MET A 36 -17.23 8.86 -17.61
CA MET A 36 -15.99 8.08 -17.59
C MET A 36 -15.24 8.19 -18.93
N HIS A 37 -15.93 8.03 -20.05
CA HIS A 37 -15.31 8.17 -21.37
C HIS A 37 -14.74 9.56 -21.61
N GLY A 38 -15.48 10.63 -21.25
CA GLY A 38 -15.00 12.00 -21.38
C GLY A 38 -13.74 12.26 -20.54
N ARG A 39 -13.76 11.81 -19.28
CA ARG A 39 -12.63 11.94 -18.35
C ARG A 39 -11.40 11.15 -18.82
N LEU A 40 -11.55 9.88 -19.19
CA LEU A 40 -10.45 9.05 -19.67
C LEU A 40 -9.84 9.60 -20.96
N ARG A 41 -10.66 10.13 -21.87
CA ARG A 41 -10.17 10.80 -23.09
C ARG A 41 -9.28 11.98 -22.71
N GLY A 42 -9.77 12.89 -21.86
CA GLY A 42 -8.98 14.04 -21.41
C GLY A 42 -7.68 13.66 -20.68
N LEU A 43 -7.73 12.62 -19.83
CA LEU A 43 -6.54 12.11 -19.14
C LEU A 43 -5.52 11.49 -20.09
N ARG A 44 -5.98 10.78 -21.13
CA ARG A 44 -5.14 10.20 -22.17
C ARG A 44 -4.50 11.28 -23.03
N ASP A 45 -5.28 12.26 -23.47
CA ASP A 45 -4.80 13.34 -24.35
C ASP A 45 -3.77 14.23 -23.64
N ARG A 46 -3.87 14.38 -22.31
CA ARG A 46 -2.84 15.03 -21.46
C ARG A 46 -1.64 14.14 -21.13
N GLY A 47 -1.65 12.88 -21.58
CA GLY A 47 -0.62 11.89 -21.33
C GLY A 47 -0.51 11.52 -19.85
N TYR A 48 -1.61 11.23 -19.16
CA TYR A 48 -1.59 10.64 -17.81
C TYR A 48 -1.92 9.15 -17.82
N VAL A 49 -2.73 8.72 -18.79
CA VAL A 49 -3.23 7.34 -18.92
C VAL A 49 -2.94 6.83 -20.31
N GLU A 50 -2.45 5.61 -20.40
CA GLU A 50 -2.34 4.84 -21.64
C GLU A 50 -3.45 3.79 -21.67
N VAL A 51 -4.06 3.61 -22.85
CA VAL A 51 -5.11 2.61 -23.07
C VAL A 51 -4.60 1.58 -24.07
N ARG A 52 -4.55 0.30 -23.68
CA ARG A 52 -4.19 -0.81 -24.57
C ARG A 52 -5.32 -1.85 -24.57
N GLY A 53 -6.10 -1.88 -25.64
CA GLY A 53 -7.35 -2.65 -25.67
C GLY A 53 -8.31 -2.17 -24.58
N SER A 54 -8.75 -3.07 -23.71
CA SER A 54 -9.61 -2.74 -22.55
C SER A 54 -8.85 -2.31 -21.29
N ARG A 55 -7.51 -2.37 -21.32
CA ARG A 55 -6.67 -2.12 -20.13
C ARG A 55 -6.22 -0.67 -20.06
N LEU A 56 -6.19 -0.15 -18.83
CA LEU A 56 -5.76 1.19 -18.47
C LEU A 56 -4.44 1.10 -17.70
N PHE A 57 -3.48 1.92 -18.08
CA PHE A 57 -2.18 2.01 -17.44
C PHE A 57 -1.89 3.47 -17.08
N LEU A 58 -1.36 3.70 -15.88
CA LEU A 58 -0.76 5.00 -15.58
C LEU A 58 0.62 5.06 -16.23
N ASN A 59 0.92 6.16 -16.88
CA ASN A 59 2.30 6.45 -17.24
C ASN A 59 3.00 7.19 -16.10
N SER A 60 4.28 7.50 -16.27
CA SER A 60 5.08 8.19 -15.26
C SER A 60 4.51 9.57 -14.87
N LYS A 61 3.87 10.28 -15.80
CA LYS A 61 3.24 11.58 -15.52
C LYS A 61 1.99 11.40 -14.67
N GLY A 62 1.13 10.44 -15.00
CA GLY A 62 -0.09 10.12 -14.24
C GLY A 62 0.22 9.63 -12.84
N ARG A 63 1.19 8.73 -12.71
CA ARG A 63 1.63 8.21 -11.40
C ARG A 63 2.14 9.31 -10.46
N ARG A 64 2.80 10.35 -10.98
CA ARG A 64 3.35 11.46 -10.17
C ARG A 64 2.32 12.48 -9.70
N THR A 65 1.04 12.34 -10.07
CA THR A 65 -0.03 13.29 -9.67
C THR A 65 -0.51 13.10 -8.23
N PHE A 66 -0.17 11.98 -7.59
CA PHE A 66 -0.55 11.63 -6.22
C PHE A 66 0.62 10.94 -5.50
N LYS A 67 0.62 10.99 -4.17
CA LYS A 67 1.63 10.36 -3.32
C LYS A 67 1.16 9.00 -2.81
N VAL A 68 1.97 7.97 -2.98
CA VAL A 68 1.75 6.63 -2.45
C VAL A 68 2.62 6.41 -1.22
N VAL A 69 1.99 6.00 -0.13
CA VAL A 69 2.63 5.63 1.13
C VAL A 69 2.58 4.12 1.27
N PHE A 70 3.71 3.55 1.66
CA PHE A 70 3.88 2.13 1.94
C PHE A 70 4.07 1.93 3.44
N ILE A 71 3.31 1.00 4.02
CA ILE A 71 3.61 0.43 5.34
C ILE A 71 3.75 -1.08 5.21
N GLY A 72 4.73 -1.66 5.90
CA GLY A 72 4.93 -3.10 5.96
C GLY A 72 4.87 -3.59 7.40
N GLY A 73 4.28 -4.77 7.63
CA GLY A 73 4.21 -5.33 8.98
C GLY A 73 3.64 -6.74 9.01
N THR A 74 3.76 -7.39 10.17
CA THR A 74 3.10 -8.69 10.37
C THR A 74 1.62 -8.51 10.67
N PHE A 75 1.24 -7.58 11.56
CA PHE A 75 -0.17 -7.34 11.89
C PHE A 75 -0.93 -8.59 12.38
N GLU A 76 -0.30 -9.46 13.21
CA GLU A 76 -0.98 -10.67 13.73
C GLU A 76 -2.23 -10.36 14.53
N VAL A 77 -2.15 -9.39 15.45
CA VAL A 77 -3.29 -8.90 16.21
C VAL A 77 -3.32 -7.39 16.10
N ILE A 78 -4.39 -6.86 15.51
CA ILE A 78 -4.62 -5.42 15.40
C ILE A 78 -4.93 -4.85 16.78
N HIS A 79 -4.31 -3.72 17.09
CA HIS A 79 -4.48 -3.00 18.35
C HIS A 79 -4.38 -1.49 18.10
N PRO A 80 -4.71 -0.62 19.07
CA PRO A 80 -4.74 0.83 18.87
C PRO A 80 -3.43 1.43 18.31
N GLY A 81 -2.27 0.89 18.72
CA GLY A 81 -0.98 1.26 18.15
C GLY A 81 -0.88 1.07 16.62
N HIS A 82 -1.39 -0.06 16.09
CA HIS A 82 -1.46 -0.26 14.63
C HIS A 82 -2.40 0.74 13.97
N ILE A 83 -3.57 0.99 14.55
CA ILE A 83 -4.53 1.96 14.01
C ILE A 83 -3.92 3.36 13.96
N TYR A 84 -3.19 3.77 15.01
CA TYR A 84 -2.48 5.04 15.03
C TYR A 84 -1.42 5.13 13.92
N THR A 85 -0.57 4.10 13.78
CA THR A 85 0.45 4.06 12.73
C THR A 85 -0.16 4.15 11.34
N ILE A 86 -1.23 3.38 11.07
CA ILE A 86 -1.95 3.41 9.80
C ILE A 86 -2.54 4.81 9.54
N GLN A 87 -3.14 5.44 10.55
CA GLN A 87 -3.68 6.80 10.43
C GLN A 87 -2.59 7.83 10.13
N GLN A 88 -1.45 7.80 10.83
CA GLN A 88 -0.36 8.74 10.54
C GLN A 88 0.24 8.48 9.15
N ALA A 89 0.41 7.22 8.75
CA ALA A 89 0.88 6.89 7.42
C ALA A 89 -0.06 7.42 6.33
N LYS A 90 -1.38 7.26 6.47
CA LYS A 90 -2.35 7.80 5.52
C LYS A 90 -2.26 9.32 5.37
N LYS A 91 -1.89 10.06 6.43
CA LYS A 91 -1.71 11.54 6.35
C LYS A 91 -0.50 11.97 5.52
N LEU A 92 0.46 11.07 5.25
CA LEU A 92 1.67 11.41 4.49
C LEU A 92 1.45 11.44 2.98
N GLY A 93 0.31 10.94 2.48
CA GLY A 93 0.03 10.88 1.06
C GLY A 93 -1.44 10.64 0.74
N ASP A 94 -1.70 10.27 -0.50
CA ASP A 94 -3.04 10.14 -1.05
C ASP A 94 -3.52 8.68 -1.03
N VAL A 95 -2.61 7.73 -1.26
CA VAL A 95 -2.90 6.28 -1.28
C VAL A 95 -1.97 5.58 -0.28
N LEU A 96 -2.55 4.84 0.67
CA LEU A 96 -1.85 3.98 1.61
C LEU A 96 -1.95 2.52 1.17
N VAL A 97 -0.78 1.93 0.89
CA VAL A 97 -0.60 0.51 0.63
C VAL A 97 -0.05 -0.15 1.89
N ALA A 98 -0.85 -1.00 2.51
CA ALA A 98 -0.48 -1.82 3.65
C ALA A 98 -0.07 -3.23 3.19
N VAL A 99 1.20 -3.57 3.44
CA VAL A 99 1.80 -4.84 3.05
C VAL A 99 1.92 -5.76 4.24
N VAL A 100 1.29 -6.93 4.12
CA VAL A 100 1.29 -7.99 5.12
C VAL A 100 2.45 -8.93 4.85
N ALA A 101 3.30 -9.12 5.86
CA ALA A 101 4.38 -10.09 5.80
C ALA A 101 3.83 -11.52 5.68
N ARG A 102 4.52 -12.36 4.89
CA ARG A 102 4.15 -13.75 4.67
C ARG A 102 4.27 -14.60 5.93
N ASP A 103 3.48 -15.66 6.02
CA ASP A 103 3.53 -16.64 7.11
C ASP A 103 4.92 -17.26 7.25
N ALA A 104 5.59 -17.53 6.11
CA ALA A 104 6.98 -17.98 6.09
C ALA A 104 7.95 -16.95 6.72
N THR A 105 7.68 -15.65 6.54
CA THR A 105 8.48 -14.58 7.18
C THR A 105 8.24 -14.55 8.69
N VAL A 106 7.01 -14.82 9.14
CA VAL A 106 6.71 -14.93 10.58
C VAL A 106 7.44 -16.10 11.20
N ARG A 107 7.33 -17.29 10.60
CA ARG A 107 8.06 -18.50 11.04
C ARG A 107 9.55 -18.25 11.17
N ARG A 108 10.17 -17.69 10.12
CA ARG A 108 11.61 -17.40 10.11
C ARG A 108 12.03 -16.39 11.17
N ARG A 109 11.24 -15.34 11.42
CA ARG A 109 11.59 -14.27 12.37
C ARG A 109 11.25 -14.60 13.82
N LYS A 110 10.19 -15.37 14.06
CA LYS A 110 9.64 -15.62 15.40
C LYS A 110 9.86 -17.05 15.89
N GLY A 111 10.28 -17.98 15.03
CA GLY A 111 10.47 -19.39 15.39
C GLY A 111 9.17 -20.14 15.69
N ARG A 112 8.02 -19.59 15.32
CA ARG A 112 6.70 -20.20 15.51
C ARG A 112 5.76 -19.88 14.35
N ASP A 113 4.71 -20.67 14.22
CA ASP A 113 3.63 -20.36 13.27
C ASP A 113 2.91 -19.06 13.64
N PRO A 114 2.40 -18.34 12.62
CA PRO A 114 1.56 -17.17 12.84
C PRO A 114 0.25 -17.57 13.51
N ILE A 115 -0.26 -16.72 14.39
CA ILE A 115 -1.53 -16.97 15.10
C ILE A 115 -2.73 -16.77 14.17
N VAL A 116 -2.59 -15.82 13.25
CA VAL A 116 -3.58 -15.48 12.24
C VAL A 116 -2.89 -15.57 10.89
N SER A 117 -3.48 -16.27 9.92
CA SER A 117 -2.86 -16.50 8.61
C SER A 117 -2.64 -15.18 7.86
N GLU A 118 -1.70 -15.16 6.92
CA GLU A 118 -1.41 -13.97 6.11
C GLU A 118 -2.63 -13.41 5.40
N GLU A 119 -3.51 -14.29 4.92
CA GLU A 119 -4.72 -13.89 4.21
C GLU A 119 -5.78 -13.29 5.14
N GLU A 120 -5.94 -13.83 6.36
CA GLU A 120 -6.81 -13.25 7.38
C GLU A 120 -6.30 -11.88 7.84
N ARG A 121 -5.00 -11.76 8.10
CA ARG A 121 -4.35 -10.47 8.45
C ARG A 121 -4.57 -9.43 7.35
N ARG A 122 -4.43 -9.83 6.08
CA ARG A 122 -4.72 -8.98 4.91
C ARG A 122 -6.17 -8.56 4.85
N LYS A 123 -7.12 -9.48 5.06
CA LYS A 123 -8.56 -9.18 5.08
C LYS A 123 -8.90 -8.18 6.17
N VAL A 124 -8.38 -8.35 7.38
CA VAL A 124 -8.59 -7.40 8.49
C VAL A 124 -8.07 -6.02 8.12
N LEU A 125 -6.84 -5.92 7.58
CA LEU A 125 -6.30 -4.62 7.15
C LEU A 125 -7.13 -3.97 6.04
N SER A 126 -7.67 -4.75 5.09
CA SER A 126 -8.51 -4.21 4.01
C SER A 126 -9.82 -3.60 4.50
N ALA A 127 -10.28 -3.96 5.70
CA ALA A 127 -11.48 -3.41 6.31
C ALA A 127 -11.19 -2.10 7.08
N ILE A 128 -9.92 -1.71 7.25
CA ILE A 128 -9.55 -0.49 7.96
C ILE A 128 -9.70 0.69 7.01
N ARG A 129 -10.60 1.63 7.34
CA ARG A 129 -10.95 2.83 6.54
C ARG A 129 -9.77 3.60 5.92
N TYR A 130 -8.62 3.62 6.60
CA TYR A 130 -7.45 4.38 6.18
C TYR A 130 -6.55 3.64 5.19
N VAL A 131 -6.78 2.36 4.94
CA VAL A 131 -5.99 1.50 4.05
C VAL A 131 -6.69 1.42 2.69
N ASP A 132 -6.06 1.94 1.65
CA ASP A 132 -6.61 1.87 0.28
C ASP A 132 -6.29 0.53 -0.39
N VAL A 133 -5.14 -0.06 -0.08
CA VAL A 133 -4.72 -1.37 -0.57
C VAL A 133 -4.12 -2.19 0.56
N ALA A 134 -4.69 -3.36 0.86
CA ALA A 134 -4.04 -4.38 1.69
C ALA A 134 -3.62 -5.56 0.82
N MET A 135 -2.32 -5.84 0.78
CA MET A 135 -1.75 -6.90 -0.06
C MET A 135 -0.67 -7.70 0.68
N LEU A 136 -0.40 -8.91 0.21
CA LEU A 136 0.69 -9.72 0.72
C LEU A 136 2.02 -9.26 0.10
N GLY A 137 3.08 -9.24 0.90
CA GLY A 137 4.43 -8.93 0.43
C GLY A 137 5.03 -10.05 -0.43
N SER A 138 6.28 -9.87 -0.85
CA SER A 138 7.05 -10.94 -1.48
C SER A 138 7.52 -11.97 -0.44
N ASP A 139 7.67 -13.21 -0.87
CA ASP A 139 8.25 -14.30 -0.06
C ASP A 139 9.78 -14.15 0.11
N SER A 140 10.43 -13.49 -0.83
CA SER A 140 11.88 -13.26 -0.89
C SER A 140 12.33 -12.13 0.04
N ASN A 141 11.99 -10.89 -0.31
CA ASN A 141 12.42 -9.69 0.39
C ASN A 141 11.43 -8.53 0.19
N ILE A 142 11.55 -7.49 1.01
CA ILE A 142 10.64 -6.32 0.98
C ILE A 142 10.81 -5.49 -0.30
N TYR A 143 12.01 -5.44 -0.87
CA TYR A 143 12.34 -4.59 -2.01
C TYR A 143 11.65 -5.04 -3.29
N ASP A 144 11.45 -6.34 -3.50
CA ASP A 144 10.63 -6.84 -4.61
C ASP A 144 9.17 -6.31 -4.51
N THR A 145 8.68 -6.09 -3.29
CA THR A 145 7.36 -5.47 -3.09
C THR A 145 7.42 -3.95 -3.32
N LEU A 146 8.51 -3.28 -2.93
CA LEU A 146 8.72 -1.86 -3.20
C LEU A 146 8.84 -1.59 -4.70
N GLU A 147 9.47 -2.47 -5.47
CA GLU A 147 9.54 -2.39 -6.94
C GLU A 147 8.14 -2.48 -7.57
N LYS A 148 7.32 -3.42 -7.09
CA LYS A 148 5.95 -3.60 -7.55
C LYS A 148 5.05 -2.40 -7.21
N VAL A 149 5.15 -1.87 -6.00
CA VAL A 149 4.30 -0.76 -5.53
C VAL A 149 4.79 0.59 -6.03
N SER A 150 6.12 0.75 -6.17
CA SER A 150 6.79 2.01 -6.48
C SER A 150 6.29 3.17 -5.60
N PRO A 151 6.40 3.10 -4.26
CA PRO A 151 5.88 4.13 -3.37
C PRO A 151 6.74 5.40 -3.36
N ASP A 152 6.14 6.52 -2.99
CA ASP A 152 6.86 7.79 -2.77
C ASP A 152 7.44 7.85 -1.33
N ILE A 153 6.77 7.19 -0.39
CA ILE A 153 7.11 7.20 1.04
C ILE A 153 7.01 5.77 1.60
N VAL A 154 8.03 5.34 2.32
CA VAL A 154 7.95 4.18 3.23
C VAL A 154 7.80 4.71 4.65
N ALA A 155 6.67 4.41 5.29
CA ALA A 155 6.42 4.77 6.68
C ALA A 155 6.71 3.56 7.58
N LEU A 156 7.67 3.73 8.49
CA LEU A 156 8.05 2.74 9.48
C LEU A 156 7.31 2.98 10.79
N GLY A 157 6.90 1.90 11.45
CA GLY A 157 6.45 1.95 12.84
C GLY A 157 7.59 2.29 13.79
N TYR A 158 7.27 2.92 14.93
CA TYR A 158 8.25 3.37 15.92
C TYR A 158 9.22 2.27 16.39
N ASP A 159 8.76 1.02 16.48
CA ASP A 159 9.52 -0.12 17.01
C ASP A 159 10.08 -1.06 15.94
N GLN A 160 9.99 -0.70 14.66
CA GLN A 160 10.56 -1.52 13.59
C GLN A 160 12.09 -1.43 13.56
N TYR A 161 12.76 -2.58 13.54
CA TYR A 161 14.23 -2.67 13.57
C TYR A 161 14.94 -2.12 12.32
N HIS A 162 14.23 -1.93 11.20
CA HIS A 162 14.84 -1.48 9.95
C HIS A 162 15.32 -0.05 10.06
N ARG A 163 16.55 0.24 9.62
CA ARG A 163 17.10 1.59 9.58
C ARG A 163 16.62 2.31 8.32
N GLU A 164 16.19 3.55 8.49
CA GLU A 164 15.64 4.40 7.43
C GLU A 164 16.63 4.53 6.27
N GLU A 165 17.89 4.81 6.58
CA GLU A 165 18.95 4.96 5.58
C GLU A 165 19.24 3.67 4.81
N GLU A 166 19.09 2.50 5.44
CA GLU A 166 19.34 1.22 4.78
C GLU A 166 18.29 0.95 3.71
N ILE A 167 17.02 1.19 4.05
CA ILE A 167 15.91 1.09 3.09
C ILE A 167 16.09 2.10 1.96
N ALA A 168 16.43 3.35 2.29
CA ALA A 168 16.64 4.40 1.29
C ALA A 168 17.77 4.05 0.32
N ARG A 169 18.94 3.62 0.84
CA ARG A 169 20.09 3.23 0.02
C ARG A 169 19.79 2.04 -0.88
N GLU A 170 19.12 1.01 -0.36
CA GLU A 170 18.78 -0.17 -1.19
C GLU A 170 17.71 0.15 -2.23
N ALA A 171 16.72 0.97 -1.89
CA ALA A 171 15.73 1.46 -2.85
C ALA A 171 16.40 2.26 -3.97
N GLU A 172 17.33 3.14 -3.64
CA GLU A 172 18.09 3.92 -4.62
C GLU A 172 18.93 3.03 -5.54
N ARG A 173 19.63 2.03 -4.99
CA ARG A 173 20.38 1.03 -5.80
C ARG A 173 19.49 0.30 -6.80
N ARG A 174 18.21 0.12 -6.48
CA ARG A 174 17.19 -0.50 -7.34
C ARG A 174 16.46 0.49 -8.24
N GLY A 175 16.86 1.76 -8.25
CA GLY A 175 16.24 2.82 -9.06
C GLY A 175 14.89 3.31 -8.54
N ILE A 176 14.54 3.00 -7.29
CA ILE A 176 13.30 3.41 -6.65
C ILE A 176 13.55 4.69 -5.86
N ARG A 177 12.96 5.79 -6.32
CA ARG A 177 13.03 7.08 -5.61
C ARG A 177 11.92 7.15 -4.57
N LEU A 178 12.30 7.04 -3.30
CA LEU A 178 11.40 7.14 -2.16
C LEU A 178 12.04 7.89 -0.99
N SER A 179 11.22 8.35 -0.07
CA SER A 179 11.66 8.81 1.26
C SER A 179 11.23 7.80 2.33
N VAL A 180 11.96 7.75 3.44
CA VAL A 180 11.62 6.88 4.57
C VAL A 180 11.34 7.74 5.80
N VAL A 181 10.20 7.51 6.45
CA VAL A 181 9.76 8.26 7.63
C VAL A 181 9.44 7.27 8.73
N ARG A 182 9.97 7.48 9.94
CA ARG A 182 9.56 6.73 11.13
C ARG A 182 8.49 7.49 11.88
N LEU A 183 7.37 6.80 12.10
CA LEU A 183 6.24 7.31 12.85
C LEU A 183 6.45 7.11 14.34
N SER A 184 6.02 8.07 15.15
CA SER A 184 5.95 7.94 16.60
C SER A 184 4.78 7.02 17.01
N SER A 185 4.73 6.64 18.29
CA SER A 185 3.58 5.93 18.87
C SER A 185 3.15 6.60 20.17
N PRO A 186 1.85 6.89 20.35
CA PRO A 186 1.33 7.45 21.59
C PRO A 186 1.28 6.40 22.71
N SER A 187 1.47 5.12 22.40
CA SER A 187 1.43 4.04 23.38
C SER A 187 2.48 2.96 23.06
N PRO A 188 3.77 3.24 23.30
CA PRO A 188 4.87 2.28 23.07
C PRO A 188 4.73 0.98 23.87
N ALA A 189 3.95 1.02 24.96
CA ALA A 189 3.68 -0.12 25.80
C ALA A 189 2.71 -1.14 25.16
N LEU A 190 1.90 -0.77 24.15
CA LEU A 190 0.94 -1.66 23.50
C LEU A 190 1.59 -2.34 22.29
N LYS A 191 1.87 -3.64 22.44
CA LYS A 191 2.47 -4.50 21.40
C LYS A 191 1.72 -5.82 21.32
N THR A 192 1.64 -6.40 20.13
CA THR A 192 1.08 -7.74 19.93
C THR A 192 1.70 -8.77 20.87
N SER A 193 3.02 -8.77 21.08
CA SER A 193 3.69 -9.72 21.98
C SER A 193 3.20 -9.64 23.43
N LYS A 194 2.84 -8.45 23.93
CA LYS A 194 2.32 -8.28 25.29
C LYS A 194 0.87 -8.70 25.42
N ILE A 195 0.06 -8.44 24.40
CA ILE A 195 -1.34 -8.91 24.35
C ILE A 195 -1.35 -10.44 24.38
N LEU A 196 -0.49 -11.08 23.59
CA LEU A 196 -0.41 -12.54 23.52
C LEU A 196 0.13 -13.18 24.79
N ALA A 197 0.97 -12.48 25.57
CA ALA A 197 1.47 -13.00 26.84
C ALA A 197 0.41 -13.00 27.97
N GLN A 198 -0.78 -12.44 27.72
CA GLN A 198 -1.90 -12.39 28.66
C GLN A 198 -3.00 -13.41 28.33
N LEU A 199 -2.84 -14.19 27.26
CA LEU A 199 -3.73 -15.27 26.81
C LEU A 199 -3.09 -16.62 27.12
#